data_AF-A0A4R0ETS2-F1
#
_entry.id   AF-A0A4R0ETS2-F1
#
_cell.length_a   1.000
_cell.length_b   1.000
_cell.length_c   1.000
_cell.angle_alpha   90.00
_cell.angle_beta   90.00
_cell.angle_gamma   90.00
#
_symmetry.space_group_name_H-M   'P 1'
#
loop_
_entity.id
_entity.type
_entity.pdbx_description
1 polymer ?
#
loop_
_entity_poly.entity_id
_entity_poly.type
_entity_poly.pdbx_seq_one_letter_code
_entity_poly.pdbx_strand_id
1 'polypeptide(L)'
;MNILIVGNGFDLSHYLPTKYDHFMDVMAAIEKKDLGKPIQNVLNNPVNTLPDLILKVLDIKLATDEKTYKMNFNSLFLECRDKKFIDKTKEIYDISSVELSIEKIVKFQYKLKNNYWYQYFKDHVREVKTWIDFETKINDALRVVAKFIVSLDSKLDEFGSFSHEINFYGGGEPRQIFLTREQCNLLEKLNILNSGYFIDQDDYDERGYSFSVSIDIGDPDHGSLRFYINDQYIQKYSGYVKLNNDNLFNYLQEILDEFIIIFNLYLDLIVSQLSSTDTFSIESEDWIYPDKIFSFNYTNTYQRLHKSVEVEYLHGSCGQNQNIVLGVSDLEDESLKKIKAYGFTKYQQKLFKDTDYLFLDKYKNKVASNKKEIEDFKVEYKGRLQQAMSGLTRLENESFLNLNFYIWGHSLDVSDKDYIIDLFSLNDDMDRNVRVTVYYFNKPAKFALLNNLLAILGKDKIEQWMKNKWLQFKENPEIKFIEAENQQIA
;
A
#
# COMPACT_ATOMS: atom_id res chain seq x y z
N MET A 1 20.76 -5.48 23.82
CA MET A 1 20.54 -4.56 22.69
C MET A 1 19.07 -4.23 22.62
N ASN A 2 18.74 -2.95 22.44
CA ASN A 2 17.38 -2.44 22.32
C ASN A 2 17.07 -2.18 20.85
N ILE A 3 16.03 -2.82 20.33
CA ILE A 3 15.63 -2.76 18.93
C ILE A 3 14.23 -2.14 18.88
N LEU A 4 14.06 -1.07 18.11
CA LEU A 4 12.77 -0.47 17.86
C LEU A 4 12.23 -0.92 16.50
N ILE A 5 11.00 -1.41 16.48
CA ILE A 5 10.25 -1.72 15.26
C ILE A 5 9.17 -0.67 15.11
N VAL A 6 9.22 0.11 14.03
CA VAL A 6 8.23 1.16 13.76
C VAL A 6 7.34 0.80 12.57
N GLY A 7 6.05 1.10 12.70
CA GLY A 7 5.08 1.05 11.60
C GLY A 7 4.31 2.36 11.46
N ASN A 8 3.33 2.42 10.56
CA ASN A 8 2.74 3.70 10.13
C ASN A 8 2.16 4.52 11.29
N GLY A 9 1.68 3.85 12.34
CA GLY A 9 1.22 4.50 13.56
C GLY A 9 2.29 5.36 14.26
N PHE A 10 3.58 5.10 14.02
CA PHE A 10 4.67 5.96 14.49
C PHE A 10 4.64 7.32 13.76
N ASP A 11 4.60 7.34 12.43
CA ASP A 11 4.45 8.58 11.65
C ASP A 11 3.18 9.34 12.03
N LEU A 12 2.07 8.61 12.23
CA LEU A 12 0.80 9.20 12.67
C LEU A 12 0.87 9.79 14.08
N SER A 13 1.64 9.19 14.99
CA SER A 13 1.85 9.75 16.33
C SER A 13 2.70 11.04 16.29
N HIS A 14 3.46 11.24 15.21
CA HIS A 14 4.18 12.47 14.91
C HIS A 14 3.37 13.42 14.02
N TYR A 15 2.06 13.18 13.83
CA TYR A 15 1.20 14.00 12.97
C TYR A 15 1.68 14.17 11.52
N LEU A 16 2.41 13.18 10.98
CA LEU A 16 2.74 13.18 9.55
C LEU A 16 1.56 12.60 8.75
N PRO A 17 1.15 13.21 7.62
CA PRO A 17 -0.05 12.81 6.91
C PRO A 17 0.19 11.55 6.04
N THR A 18 0.41 10.39 6.67
CA THR A 18 0.76 9.12 6.00
C THR A 18 -0.39 8.10 5.97
N LYS A 19 -1.60 8.49 6.39
CA LYS A 19 -2.80 7.65 6.22
C LYS A 19 -3.11 7.48 4.73
N TYR A 20 -3.68 6.33 4.38
CA TYR A 20 -4.23 6.09 3.03
C TYR A 20 -5.20 7.20 2.61
N ASP A 21 -6.08 7.63 3.54
CA ASP A 21 -7.03 8.69 3.27
C ASP A 21 -6.38 10.04 2.95
N HIS A 22 -5.28 10.38 3.63
CA HIS A 22 -4.54 11.62 3.35
C HIS A 22 -3.97 11.61 1.93
N PHE A 23 -3.38 10.48 1.53
CA PHE A 23 -2.88 10.29 0.16
C PHE A 23 -4.00 10.44 -0.86
N MET A 24 -5.11 9.71 -0.71
CA MET A 24 -6.21 9.74 -1.67
C MET A 24 -6.86 11.12 -1.78
N ASP A 25 -7.04 11.83 -0.66
CA ASP A 25 -7.62 13.17 -0.64
C ASP A 25 -6.74 14.18 -1.37
N VAL A 26 -5.42 14.12 -1.16
CA VAL A 26 -4.46 14.99 -1.84
C VAL A 26 -4.39 14.66 -3.34
N MET A 27 -4.38 13.39 -3.72
CA MET A 27 -4.43 13.00 -5.14
C MET A 27 -5.71 13.52 -5.81
N ALA A 28 -6.85 13.41 -5.13
CA ALA A 28 -8.12 13.95 -5.63
C ALA A 28 -8.09 15.49 -5.75
N ALA A 29 -7.48 16.20 -4.80
CA ALA A 29 -7.33 17.66 -4.86
C ALA A 29 -6.46 18.08 -6.06
N ILE A 30 -5.36 17.37 -6.33
CA ILE A 30 -4.49 17.63 -7.48
C ILE A 30 -5.23 17.32 -8.79
N GLU A 31 -5.95 16.20 -8.87
CA GLU A 31 -6.74 15.81 -10.05
C GLU A 31 -7.83 16.83 -10.39
N LYS A 32 -8.52 17.38 -9.38
CA LYS A 32 -9.59 18.38 -9.55
C LYS A 32 -9.10 19.79 -9.88
N LYS A 33 -7.80 20.09 -9.74
CA LYS A 33 -7.26 21.43 -10.01
C LYS A 33 -7.45 21.79 -11.48
N ASP A 34 -8.39 22.68 -11.76
CA ASP A 34 -8.66 23.14 -13.12
C ASP A 34 -7.59 24.14 -13.59
N LEU A 35 -6.70 23.66 -14.47
CA LEU A 35 -5.64 24.46 -15.08
C LEU A 35 -6.14 25.34 -16.26
N GLY A 36 -7.34 25.07 -16.79
CA GLY A 36 -7.93 25.85 -17.89
C GLY A 36 -8.76 27.03 -17.41
N LYS A 37 -9.40 26.90 -16.24
CA LYS A 37 -10.33 27.90 -15.67
C LYS A 37 -9.78 29.32 -15.58
N PRO A 38 -8.52 29.57 -15.14
CA PRO A 38 -8.02 30.95 -15.07
C PRO A 38 -8.05 31.67 -16.42
N ILE A 39 -7.66 30.99 -17.51
CA ILE A 39 -7.66 31.55 -18.87
C ILE A 39 -9.09 31.60 -19.44
N GLN A 40 -9.91 30.58 -19.21
CA GLN A 40 -11.30 30.59 -19.70
C GLN A 40 -12.14 31.72 -19.09
N ASN A 41 -11.97 31.98 -17.79
CA ASN A 41 -12.64 33.10 -17.10
C ASN A 41 -12.27 34.45 -17.73
N VAL A 42 -11.01 34.61 -18.12
CA VAL A 42 -10.53 35.81 -18.82
C VAL A 42 -11.19 35.93 -20.20
N LEU A 43 -11.23 34.83 -20.97
CA LEU A 43 -11.75 34.85 -22.34
C LEU A 43 -13.25 35.14 -22.41
N ASN A 44 -14.02 34.64 -21.45
CA ASN A 44 -15.49 34.72 -21.45
C ASN A 44 -16.06 36.07 -21.00
N ASN A 45 -15.24 36.99 -20.46
CA ASN A 45 -15.70 38.29 -20.00
C ASN A 45 -15.79 39.31 -21.16
N PRO A 46 -16.98 39.86 -21.50
CA PRO A 46 -17.12 40.89 -22.52
C PRO A 46 -16.45 42.21 -22.09
N VAL A 47 -15.88 42.95 -23.04
CA VAL A 47 -15.23 44.25 -22.79
C VAL A 47 -16.08 45.34 -23.41
N ASN A 48 -16.73 46.16 -22.57
CA ASN A 48 -17.66 47.19 -23.02
C ASN A 48 -17.18 48.61 -22.66
N THR A 49 -16.28 48.75 -21.69
CA THR A 49 -15.74 50.03 -21.23
C THR A 49 -14.21 49.99 -21.03
N LEU A 50 -13.58 51.17 -20.91
CA LEU A 50 -12.14 51.28 -20.63
C LEU A 50 -11.73 50.66 -19.27
N PRO A 51 -12.50 50.84 -18.16
CA PRO A 51 -12.28 50.07 -16.93
C PRO A 51 -12.34 48.55 -17.13
N ASP A 52 -13.29 48.03 -17.92
CA ASP A 52 -13.37 46.58 -18.21
C ASP A 52 -12.12 46.08 -18.93
N LEU A 53 -11.57 46.89 -19.84
CA LEU A 53 -10.32 46.57 -20.53
C LEU A 53 -9.14 46.51 -19.56
N ILE A 54 -9.04 47.46 -18.62
CA ILE A 54 -7.98 47.48 -17.60
C ILE A 54 -8.09 46.26 -16.68
N LEU A 55 -9.30 45.95 -16.21
CA LEU A 55 -9.57 44.76 -15.40
C LEU A 55 -9.20 43.48 -16.16
N LYS A 56 -9.59 43.36 -17.43
CA LYS A 56 -9.24 42.19 -18.26
C LYS A 56 -7.74 42.03 -18.46
N VAL A 57 -6.99 43.12 -18.61
CA VAL A 57 -5.51 43.06 -18.70
C VAL A 57 -4.89 42.59 -17.37
N LEU A 58 -5.44 43.02 -16.23
CA LEU A 58 -5.00 42.53 -14.92
C LEU A 58 -5.33 41.04 -14.75
N ASP A 59 -6.54 40.61 -15.14
CA ASP A 59 -6.94 39.21 -15.09
C ASP A 59 -6.09 38.33 -16.00
N ILE A 60 -5.70 38.80 -17.20
CA ILE A 60 -4.74 38.11 -18.08
C ILE A 60 -3.39 37.94 -17.37
N LYS A 61 -2.87 38.99 -16.74
CA LYS A 61 -1.59 38.92 -16.02
C LYS A 61 -1.65 37.90 -14.88
N LEU A 62 -2.74 37.85 -14.13
CA LEU A 62 -2.94 36.87 -13.07
C LEU A 62 -3.11 35.45 -13.63
N ALA A 63 -3.92 35.27 -14.68
CA ALA A 63 -4.14 33.98 -15.32
C ALA A 63 -2.90 33.43 -16.03
N THR A 64 -1.91 34.27 -16.35
CA THR A 64 -0.63 33.86 -16.94
C THR A 64 0.51 33.76 -15.93
N ASP A 65 0.28 34.16 -14.67
CA ASP A 65 1.24 33.99 -13.58
C ASP A 65 1.28 32.51 -13.13
N GLU A 66 2.49 31.94 -13.11
CA GLU A 66 2.73 30.58 -12.63
C GLU A 66 2.17 30.35 -11.22
N LYS A 67 2.22 31.37 -10.34
CA LYS A 67 1.71 31.31 -8.96
C LYS A 67 0.24 30.93 -8.88
N THR A 68 -0.58 31.29 -9.87
CA THR A 68 -2.01 30.97 -9.94
C THR A 68 -2.28 29.46 -10.01
N TYR A 69 -1.31 28.74 -10.58
CA TYR A 69 -1.40 27.31 -10.83
C TYR A 69 -0.77 26.46 -9.74
N LYS A 70 0.06 27.06 -8.88
CA LYS A 70 0.69 26.34 -7.77
C LYS A 70 -0.34 25.85 -6.76
N MET A 71 0.05 24.81 -6.02
CA MET A 71 -0.71 24.29 -4.88
C MET A 71 0.19 24.20 -3.67
N ASN A 72 -0.13 24.97 -2.63
CA ASN A 72 0.51 24.88 -1.32
C ASN A 72 -0.17 23.81 -0.44
N PHE A 73 0.40 23.54 0.73
CA PHE A 73 -0.16 22.61 1.72
C PHE A 73 -1.67 22.79 1.97
N ASN A 74 -2.11 24.02 2.23
CA ASN A 74 -3.53 24.30 2.49
C ASN A 74 -4.44 23.96 1.32
N SER A 75 -3.97 24.18 0.09
CA SER A 75 -4.71 23.84 -1.13
C SER A 75 -4.79 22.33 -1.33
N LEU A 76 -3.69 21.61 -1.04
CA LEU A 76 -3.59 20.16 -1.18
C LEU A 76 -4.52 19.43 -0.19
N PHE A 77 -4.61 19.92 1.05
CA PHE A 77 -5.42 19.31 2.10
C PHE A 77 -6.78 19.99 2.32
N LEU A 78 -7.23 20.85 1.40
CA LEU A 78 -8.46 21.65 1.56
C LEU A 78 -9.71 20.80 1.79
N GLU A 79 -9.87 19.74 1.00
CA GLU A 79 -11.00 18.81 1.07
C GLU A 79 -10.68 17.55 1.91
N CYS A 80 -9.60 17.55 2.69
CA CYS A 80 -9.20 16.38 3.46
C CYS A 80 -10.27 16.01 4.50
N ARG A 81 -10.55 14.71 4.60
CA ARG A 81 -11.55 14.14 5.52
C ARG A 81 -11.13 14.27 6.98
N ASP A 82 -9.83 14.21 7.29
CA ASP A 82 -9.29 14.28 8.65
C ASP A 82 -8.75 15.68 8.99
N LYS A 83 -9.63 16.68 8.97
CA LYS A 83 -9.26 18.09 9.19
C LYS A 83 -8.50 18.31 10.51
N LYS A 84 -8.95 17.67 11.60
CA LYS A 84 -8.33 17.83 12.92
C LYS A 84 -6.87 17.34 12.93
N PHE A 85 -6.57 16.25 12.23
CA PHE A 85 -5.20 15.76 12.12
C PHE A 85 -4.33 16.73 11.31
N ILE A 86 -4.86 17.23 10.20
CA ILE A 86 -4.16 18.19 9.34
C ILE A 86 -3.93 19.52 10.06
N ASP A 87 -4.87 20.01 10.86
CA ASP A 87 -4.70 21.23 11.64
C ASP A 87 -3.56 21.08 12.66
N LYS A 88 -3.48 19.94 13.36
CA LYS A 88 -2.32 19.63 14.21
C LYS A 88 -1.02 19.49 13.43
N THR A 89 -1.06 18.98 12.21
CA THR A 89 0.14 18.94 11.33
C THR A 89 0.67 20.35 11.08
N LYS A 90 -0.22 21.33 10.85
CA LYS A 90 0.16 22.74 10.64
C LYS A 90 0.68 23.42 11.91
N GLU A 91 0.28 22.95 13.08
CA GLU A 91 0.77 23.45 14.37
C GLU A 91 2.22 23.01 14.64
N ILE A 92 2.61 21.82 14.18
CA ILE A 92 3.90 21.16 14.54
C ILE A 92 4.99 21.32 13.46
N TYR A 93 4.59 21.56 12.21
CA TYR A 93 5.49 21.59 11.06
C TYR A 93 5.38 22.89 10.27
N ASP A 94 6.51 23.33 9.72
CA ASP A 94 6.53 24.37 8.72
C ASP A 94 5.97 23.83 7.40
N ILE A 95 4.83 24.38 6.99
CA ILE A 95 4.13 24.01 5.76
C ILE A 95 4.53 24.86 4.55
N SER A 96 5.38 25.89 4.74
CA SER A 96 5.76 26.83 3.69
C SER A 96 6.62 26.20 2.60
N SER A 97 7.39 25.16 2.94
CA SER A 97 8.20 24.35 2.03
C SER A 97 7.36 23.48 1.09
N VAL A 98 6.10 23.19 1.44
CA VAL A 98 5.21 22.35 0.65
C VAL A 98 4.50 23.19 -0.41
N GLU A 99 5.14 23.29 -1.58
CA GLU A 99 4.58 23.96 -2.76
C GLU A 99 4.82 23.13 -4.03
N LEU A 100 3.72 22.74 -4.71
CA LEU A 100 3.79 22.08 -6.01
C LEU A 100 3.72 23.12 -7.13
N SER A 101 4.70 23.07 -8.04
CA SER A 101 4.70 23.84 -9.28
C SER A 101 3.70 23.28 -10.28
N ILE A 102 3.34 24.10 -11.28
CA ILE A 102 2.43 23.69 -12.37
C ILE A 102 2.93 22.44 -13.10
N GLU A 103 4.23 22.33 -13.34
CA GLU A 103 4.82 21.16 -14.00
C GLU A 103 4.59 19.87 -13.22
N LYS A 104 4.75 19.92 -11.89
CA LYS A 104 4.51 18.78 -11.01
C LYS A 104 3.02 18.40 -11.02
N ILE A 105 2.14 19.40 -10.96
CA ILE A 105 0.67 19.19 -10.99
C ILE A 105 0.25 18.52 -12.30
N VAL A 106 0.72 19.01 -13.45
CA VAL A 106 0.43 18.40 -14.76
C VAL A 106 0.92 16.95 -14.82
N LYS A 107 2.13 16.67 -14.32
CA LYS A 107 2.67 15.30 -14.24
C LYS A 107 1.80 14.40 -13.36
N PHE A 108 1.36 14.88 -12.19
CA PHE A 108 0.43 14.13 -11.34
C PHE A 108 -0.90 13.88 -12.04
N GLN A 109 -1.55 14.91 -12.60
CA GLN A 109 -2.83 14.76 -13.30
C GLN A 109 -2.75 13.75 -14.45
N TYR A 110 -1.68 13.78 -15.23
CA TYR A 110 -1.44 12.80 -16.28
C TYR A 110 -1.28 11.38 -15.71
N LYS A 111 -0.45 11.20 -14.67
CA LYS A 111 -0.23 9.88 -14.06
C LYS A 111 -1.52 9.33 -13.41
N LEU A 112 -2.26 10.15 -12.69
CA LEU A 112 -3.51 9.77 -12.04
C LEU A 112 -4.58 9.35 -13.05
N LYS A 113 -4.74 10.11 -14.15
CA LYS A 113 -5.72 9.79 -15.20
C LYS A 113 -5.43 8.45 -15.88
N ASN A 114 -4.16 8.12 -16.09
CA ASN A 114 -3.74 6.91 -16.79
C ASN A 114 -3.48 5.71 -15.86
N ASN A 115 -3.62 5.87 -14.54
CA ASN A 115 -3.38 4.79 -13.59
C ASN A 115 -4.69 4.11 -13.19
N TYR A 116 -4.96 2.94 -13.76
CA TYR A 116 -6.20 2.19 -13.54
C TYR A 116 -6.36 1.64 -12.12
N TRP A 117 -5.26 1.35 -11.42
CA TRP A 117 -5.33 1.03 -9.98
C TRP A 117 -5.83 2.22 -9.18
N TYR A 118 -5.28 3.42 -9.40
CA TYR A 118 -5.77 4.64 -8.74
C TYR A 118 -7.25 4.89 -9.04
N GLN A 119 -7.69 4.76 -10.30
CA GLN A 119 -9.10 4.95 -10.67
C GLN A 119 -10.00 3.90 -10.00
N TYR A 120 -9.56 2.64 -9.92
CA TYR A 120 -10.26 1.61 -9.16
C TYR A 120 -10.37 1.98 -7.67
N PHE A 121 -9.28 2.42 -7.05
CA PHE A 121 -9.26 2.79 -5.63
C PHE A 121 -10.08 4.04 -5.31
N LYS A 122 -10.14 5.00 -6.24
CA LYS A 122 -10.94 6.22 -6.13
C LYS A 122 -12.44 5.93 -5.96
N ASP A 123 -12.96 4.90 -6.63
CA ASP A 123 -14.36 4.47 -6.48
C ASP A 123 -14.61 3.72 -5.17
N HIS A 124 -13.56 3.19 -4.55
CA HIS A 124 -13.61 2.40 -3.32
C HIS A 124 -13.09 3.14 -2.08
N VAL A 125 -12.94 4.47 -2.13
CA VAL A 125 -12.43 5.31 -1.02
C VAL A 125 -13.25 5.17 0.28
N ARG A 126 -14.52 4.75 0.19
CA ARG A 126 -15.35 4.48 1.38
C ARG A 126 -15.07 3.13 2.03
N GLU A 127 -14.59 2.15 1.25
CA GLU A 127 -14.31 0.79 1.70
C GLU A 127 -12.88 0.67 2.22
N VAL A 128 -11.92 1.30 1.52
CA VAL A 128 -10.49 1.24 1.86
C VAL A 128 -10.15 2.36 2.83
N LYS A 129 -9.77 2.03 4.07
CA LYS A 129 -9.45 3.01 5.12
C LYS A 129 -7.98 3.01 5.49
N THR A 130 -7.29 1.90 5.27
CA THR A 130 -5.90 1.68 5.64
C THR A 130 -5.10 1.11 4.48
N TRP A 131 -3.77 1.16 4.58
CA TRP A 131 -2.88 0.52 3.62
C TRP A 131 -3.03 -1.02 3.61
N ILE A 132 -3.50 -1.63 4.69
CA ILE A 132 -3.81 -3.07 4.74
C ILE A 132 -5.09 -3.38 3.95
N ASP A 133 -6.11 -2.51 4.07
CA ASP A 133 -7.32 -2.63 3.24
C ASP A 133 -6.99 -2.49 1.75
N PHE A 134 -6.03 -1.61 1.41
CA PHE A 134 -5.53 -1.45 0.05
C PHE A 134 -4.94 -2.76 -0.48
N GLU A 135 -4.04 -3.39 0.28
CA GLU A 135 -3.44 -4.69 -0.10
C GLU A 135 -4.51 -5.78 -0.25
N THR A 136 -5.47 -5.83 0.68
CA THR A 136 -6.60 -6.77 0.63
C THR A 136 -7.42 -6.57 -0.65
N LYS A 137 -7.71 -5.31 -1.01
CA LYS A 137 -8.51 -4.97 -2.18
C LYS A 137 -7.77 -5.23 -3.51
N ILE A 138 -6.43 -5.14 -3.54
CA ILE A 138 -5.62 -5.66 -4.66
C ILE A 138 -5.83 -7.17 -4.80
N ASN A 139 -5.69 -7.92 -3.70
CA ASN A 139 -5.83 -9.37 -3.72
C ASN A 139 -7.22 -9.81 -4.22
N ASP A 140 -8.29 -9.14 -3.75
CA ASP A 140 -9.65 -9.41 -4.21
C ASP A 140 -9.84 -9.13 -5.70
N ALA A 141 -9.28 -8.03 -6.20
CA ALA A 141 -9.31 -7.71 -7.63
C ALA A 141 -8.58 -8.77 -8.46
N LEU A 142 -7.38 -9.17 -8.03
CA LEU A 142 -6.61 -10.23 -8.70
C LEU A 142 -7.35 -11.57 -8.70
N ARG A 143 -8.08 -11.92 -7.63
CA ARG A 143 -8.93 -13.12 -7.59
C ARG A 143 -10.03 -13.08 -8.65
N VAL A 144 -10.63 -11.92 -8.89
CA VAL A 144 -11.62 -11.76 -9.97
C VAL A 144 -10.97 -11.95 -11.34
N VAL A 145 -9.80 -11.33 -11.57
CA VAL A 145 -9.01 -11.52 -12.80
C VAL A 145 -8.66 -13.01 -13.02
N ALA A 146 -8.20 -13.70 -11.98
CA ALA A 146 -7.86 -15.11 -12.03
C ALA A 146 -9.07 -15.98 -12.41
N LYS A 147 -10.21 -15.77 -11.76
CA LYS A 147 -11.46 -16.50 -12.06
C LYS A 147 -11.93 -16.25 -13.49
N PHE A 148 -11.78 -15.03 -13.99
CA PHE A 148 -12.11 -14.67 -15.36
C PHE A 148 -11.22 -15.45 -16.36
N ILE A 149 -9.90 -15.48 -16.15
CA ILE A 149 -8.97 -16.23 -17.00
C ILE A 149 -9.25 -17.74 -16.95
N VAL A 150 -9.49 -18.30 -15.76
CA VAL A 150 -9.84 -19.73 -15.62
C VAL A 150 -11.13 -20.05 -16.37
N SER A 151 -12.10 -19.14 -16.37
CA SER A 151 -13.35 -19.29 -17.12
C SER A 151 -13.13 -19.25 -18.63
N LEU A 152 -12.24 -18.36 -19.11
CA LEU A 152 -11.82 -18.31 -20.51
C LEU A 152 -11.17 -19.62 -20.96
N ASP A 153 -10.18 -20.10 -20.22
CA ASP A 153 -9.46 -21.33 -20.53
C ASP A 153 -10.42 -22.53 -20.59
N SER A 154 -11.36 -22.63 -19.64
CA SER A 154 -12.36 -23.69 -19.64
C SER A 154 -13.24 -23.67 -20.90
N LYS A 155 -13.56 -22.50 -21.45
CA LYS A 155 -14.35 -22.38 -22.69
C LYS A 155 -13.53 -22.68 -23.93
N LEU A 156 -12.24 -22.34 -23.93
CA LEU A 156 -11.31 -22.77 -24.97
C LEU A 156 -11.18 -24.29 -25.02
N ASP A 157 -11.05 -24.94 -23.86
CA ASP A 157 -10.93 -26.40 -23.79
C ASP A 157 -12.23 -27.10 -24.25
N GLU A 158 -13.40 -26.54 -23.93
CA GLU A 158 -14.71 -27.13 -24.26
C GLU A 158 -15.12 -26.89 -25.73
N PHE A 159 -14.89 -25.69 -26.27
CA PHE A 159 -15.44 -25.27 -27.57
C PHE A 159 -14.38 -24.82 -28.60
N GLY A 160 -13.09 -24.80 -28.24
CA GLY A 160 -12.00 -24.27 -29.09
C GLY A 160 -12.01 -22.75 -29.27
N SER A 161 -13.00 -22.04 -28.71
CA SER A 161 -13.17 -20.58 -28.80
C SER A 161 -14.08 -20.07 -27.67
N PHE A 162 -13.96 -18.78 -27.34
CA PHE A 162 -14.87 -18.07 -26.42
C PHE A 162 -15.51 -16.87 -27.12
N SER A 163 -16.68 -16.45 -26.64
CA SER A 163 -17.29 -15.18 -27.06
C SER A 163 -16.53 -14.00 -26.47
N HIS A 164 -16.38 -12.94 -27.26
CA HIS A 164 -15.75 -11.70 -26.80
C HIS A 164 -16.70 -10.91 -25.89
N GLU A 165 -18.01 -11.14 -26.03
CA GLU A 165 -19.05 -10.53 -25.18
C GLU A 165 -19.18 -11.28 -23.86
N ILE A 166 -19.20 -10.54 -22.76
CA ILE A 166 -19.40 -11.04 -21.41
C ILE A 166 -20.87 -10.93 -21.04
N ASN A 167 -21.47 -12.04 -20.65
CA ASN A 167 -22.81 -12.06 -20.12
C ASN A 167 -22.80 -11.83 -18.59
N PHE A 168 -23.75 -11.05 -18.09
CA PHE A 168 -23.95 -10.82 -16.66
C PHE A 168 -25.40 -10.99 -16.19
N TYR A 169 -26.32 -11.38 -17.09
CA TYR A 169 -27.71 -11.66 -16.76
C TYR A 169 -28.37 -12.66 -17.75
N GLY A 170 -29.30 -13.48 -17.25
CA GLY A 170 -30.07 -14.40 -18.10
C GLY A 170 -29.28 -15.61 -18.61
N GLY A 171 -29.77 -16.22 -19.70
CA GLY A 171 -29.13 -17.36 -20.37
C GLY A 171 -28.26 -16.88 -21.53
N GLY A 172 -26.97 -17.24 -21.53
CA GLY A 172 -26.02 -16.93 -22.61
C GLY A 172 -25.77 -18.10 -23.55
N GLU A 173 -25.06 -17.83 -24.64
CA GLU A 173 -24.54 -18.88 -25.51
C GLU A 173 -23.52 -19.76 -24.78
N PRO A 174 -23.34 -21.05 -25.14
CA PRO A 174 -22.40 -21.94 -24.46
C PRO A 174 -20.96 -21.43 -24.38
N ARG A 175 -20.53 -20.63 -25.37
CA ARG A 175 -19.20 -20.01 -25.48
C ARG A 175 -19.04 -18.68 -24.76
N GLN A 176 -20.14 -18.08 -24.26
CA GLN A 176 -20.08 -16.83 -23.50
C GLN A 176 -19.61 -17.08 -22.07
N ILE A 177 -18.97 -16.07 -21.49
CA ILE A 177 -18.53 -16.08 -20.09
C ILE A 177 -19.56 -15.35 -19.26
N PHE A 178 -19.91 -15.95 -18.12
CA PHE A 178 -20.78 -15.34 -17.15
C PHE A 178 -19.96 -14.71 -16.01
N LEU A 179 -20.13 -13.40 -15.79
CA LEU A 179 -19.58 -12.67 -14.65
C LEU A 179 -20.68 -11.88 -13.97
N THR A 180 -20.57 -11.65 -12.67
CA THR A 180 -21.51 -10.75 -11.99
C THR A 180 -21.30 -9.31 -12.46
N ARG A 181 -22.32 -8.47 -12.29
CA ARG A 181 -22.21 -7.04 -12.63
C ARG A 181 -21.04 -6.34 -11.93
N GLU A 182 -20.81 -6.69 -10.67
CA GLU A 182 -19.70 -6.17 -9.87
C GLU A 182 -18.34 -6.57 -10.47
N GLN A 183 -18.20 -7.84 -10.89
CA GLN A 183 -16.98 -8.34 -11.52
C GLN A 183 -16.73 -7.65 -12.87
N CYS A 184 -17.77 -7.44 -13.69
CA CYS A 184 -17.62 -6.72 -14.95
C CYS A 184 -17.14 -5.28 -14.74
N ASN A 185 -17.77 -4.55 -13.81
CA ASN A 185 -17.36 -3.18 -13.48
C ASN A 185 -15.91 -3.14 -12.97
N LEU A 186 -15.49 -4.11 -12.15
CA LEU A 186 -14.12 -4.20 -11.65
C LEU A 186 -13.12 -4.41 -12.79
N LEU A 187 -13.38 -5.38 -13.67
CA LEU A 187 -12.49 -5.66 -14.80
C LEU A 187 -12.45 -4.51 -15.81
N GLU A 188 -13.55 -3.80 -16.00
CA GLU A 188 -13.59 -2.56 -16.79
C GLU A 188 -12.68 -1.48 -16.18
N LYS A 189 -12.77 -1.26 -14.86
CA LYS A 189 -11.93 -0.27 -14.15
C LYS A 189 -10.44 -0.59 -14.21
N LEU A 190 -10.08 -1.87 -14.37
CA LEU A 190 -8.71 -2.32 -14.60
C LEU A 190 -8.32 -2.35 -16.10
N ASN A 191 -9.16 -1.82 -16.99
CA ASN A 191 -8.97 -1.80 -18.44
C ASN A 191 -8.87 -3.20 -19.08
N ILE A 192 -9.50 -4.22 -18.47
CA ILE A 192 -9.54 -5.60 -18.98
C ILE A 192 -10.78 -5.79 -19.86
N LEU A 193 -11.90 -5.18 -19.48
CA LEU A 193 -13.12 -5.12 -20.29
C LEU A 193 -13.37 -3.69 -20.78
N ASN A 194 -14.02 -3.58 -21.93
CA ASN A 194 -14.63 -2.37 -22.42
C ASN A 194 -16.15 -2.49 -22.21
N SER A 195 -16.81 -1.42 -21.80
CA SER A 195 -18.28 -1.35 -21.79
C SER A 195 -18.79 -0.33 -22.80
N GLY A 196 -20.04 -0.51 -23.21
CA GLY A 196 -20.74 0.39 -24.12
C GLY A 196 -22.24 0.09 -24.12
N TYR A 197 -23.00 0.91 -24.85
CA TYR A 197 -24.46 0.79 -24.91
C TYR A 197 -24.86 0.44 -26.34
N PHE A 198 -25.30 -0.80 -26.53
CA PHE A 198 -25.45 -1.39 -27.85
C PHE A 198 -26.91 -1.61 -28.23
N ILE A 199 -27.19 -1.45 -29.53
CA ILE A 199 -28.42 -1.94 -30.15
C ILE A 199 -28.07 -2.99 -31.21
N ASP A 200 -28.94 -3.97 -31.37
CA ASP A 200 -28.84 -4.97 -32.43
C ASP A 200 -29.65 -4.50 -33.63
N GLN A 201 -29.00 -4.43 -34.79
CA GLN A 201 -29.64 -4.13 -36.08
C GLN A 201 -29.48 -5.31 -37.02
N ASP A 202 -30.55 -5.62 -37.77
CA ASP A 202 -30.49 -6.60 -38.84
C ASP A 202 -29.74 -6.01 -40.05
N ASP A 203 -28.68 -6.70 -40.47
CA ASP A 203 -27.94 -6.44 -41.71
C ASP A 203 -28.06 -7.65 -42.64
N TYR A 204 -27.80 -7.48 -43.93
CA TYR A 204 -27.99 -8.51 -44.95
C TYR A 204 -26.70 -8.75 -45.75
N ASP A 205 -26.32 -10.01 -45.92
CA ASP A 205 -25.16 -10.34 -46.75
C ASP A 205 -25.47 -10.15 -48.25
N GLU A 206 -24.45 -10.27 -49.10
CA GLU A 206 -24.60 -10.16 -50.57
C GLU A 206 -25.59 -11.17 -51.18
N ARG A 207 -25.99 -12.20 -50.40
CA ARG A 207 -26.94 -13.25 -50.79
C ARG A 207 -28.32 -13.05 -50.15
N GLY A 208 -28.52 -11.98 -49.38
CA GLY A 208 -29.78 -11.62 -48.73
C GLY A 208 -30.08 -12.34 -47.41
N TYR A 209 -29.11 -13.02 -46.81
CA TYR A 209 -29.27 -13.61 -45.47
C TYR A 209 -29.12 -12.54 -44.39
N SER A 210 -30.11 -12.44 -43.50
CA SER A 210 -30.08 -11.49 -42.38
C SER A 210 -29.17 -11.99 -41.26
N PHE A 211 -28.34 -11.11 -40.72
CA PHE A 211 -27.55 -11.33 -39.51
C PHE A 211 -27.65 -10.09 -38.61
N SER A 212 -27.54 -10.29 -37.30
CA SER A 212 -27.58 -9.19 -36.33
C SER A 212 -26.19 -8.59 -36.16
N VAL A 213 -26.11 -7.25 -36.21
CA VAL A 213 -24.91 -6.47 -35.91
C VAL A 213 -25.17 -5.63 -34.67
N SER A 214 -24.31 -5.78 -33.66
CA SER A 214 -24.35 -4.95 -32.46
C SER A 214 -23.56 -3.65 -32.69
N ILE A 215 -24.23 -2.51 -32.55
CA ILE A 215 -23.65 -1.18 -32.75
C ILE A 215 -23.63 -0.44 -31.41
N ASP A 216 -22.45 0.01 -30.98
CA ASP A 216 -22.34 0.89 -29.80
C ASP A 216 -22.87 2.28 -30.15
N ILE A 217 -23.98 2.67 -29.54
CA ILE A 217 -24.59 3.99 -29.70
C ILE A 217 -24.21 4.94 -28.56
N GLY A 218 -23.52 4.44 -27.51
CA GLY A 218 -23.07 5.23 -26.37
C GLY A 218 -24.21 5.88 -25.55
N ASP A 219 -25.46 5.51 -25.81
CA ASP A 219 -26.65 6.11 -25.21
C ASP A 219 -27.31 5.14 -24.22
N PRO A 220 -27.27 5.42 -22.91
CA PRO A 220 -27.90 4.60 -21.88
C PRO A 220 -29.42 4.48 -21.97
N ASP A 221 -30.10 5.46 -22.55
CA ASP A 221 -31.57 5.49 -22.59
C ASP A 221 -32.11 4.61 -23.73
N HIS A 222 -31.29 4.37 -24.76
CA HIS A 222 -31.69 3.66 -25.97
C HIS A 222 -30.91 2.36 -26.20
N GLY A 223 -29.77 2.17 -25.54
CA GLY A 223 -28.87 1.03 -25.72
C GLY A 223 -28.87 0.07 -24.54
N SER A 224 -28.54 -1.19 -24.81
CA SER A 224 -28.33 -2.20 -23.78
C SER A 224 -26.86 -2.22 -23.38
N LEU A 225 -26.60 -2.13 -22.08
CA LEU A 225 -25.23 -2.12 -21.55
C LEU A 225 -24.58 -3.50 -21.72
N ARG A 226 -23.48 -3.55 -22.47
CA ARG A 226 -22.72 -4.78 -22.75
C ARG A 226 -21.26 -4.58 -22.41
N PHE A 227 -20.59 -5.69 -22.14
CA PHE A 227 -19.15 -5.73 -21.88
C PHE A 227 -18.45 -6.62 -22.88
N TYR A 228 -17.30 -6.17 -23.36
CA TYR A 228 -16.45 -6.89 -24.28
C TYR A 228 -15.03 -6.99 -23.73
N ILE A 229 -14.35 -8.10 -24.00
CA ILE A 229 -12.93 -8.24 -23.69
C ILE A 229 -12.15 -7.19 -24.48
N ASN A 230 -11.25 -6.48 -23.81
CA ASN A 230 -10.43 -5.48 -24.48
C ASN A 230 -9.50 -6.16 -25.52
N ASP A 231 -9.61 -5.71 -26.77
CA ASP A 231 -8.92 -6.29 -27.93
C ASP A 231 -7.40 -6.38 -27.76
N GLN A 232 -6.78 -5.53 -26.94
CA GLN A 232 -5.33 -5.56 -26.70
C GLN A 232 -4.83 -6.87 -26.06
N TYR A 233 -5.71 -7.62 -25.41
CA TYR A 233 -5.37 -8.91 -24.80
C TYR A 233 -5.76 -10.10 -25.68
N ILE A 234 -6.38 -9.86 -26.84
CA ILE A 234 -6.91 -10.91 -27.71
C ILE A 234 -5.91 -11.21 -28.82
N GLN A 235 -5.44 -12.46 -28.87
CA GLN A 235 -4.62 -12.97 -29.97
C GLN A 235 -5.48 -13.84 -30.88
N LYS A 236 -5.63 -13.42 -32.14
CA LYS A 236 -6.37 -14.15 -33.16
C LYS A 236 -5.42 -15.03 -33.97
N TYR A 237 -5.72 -16.32 -34.02
CA TYR A 237 -5.03 -17.31 -34.85
C TYR A 237 -5.98 -17.86 -35.91
N SER A 238 -5.44 -18.58 -36.90
CA SER A 238 -6.26 -19.24 -37.93
C SER A 238 -7.10 -20.36 -37.31
N GLY A 239 -8.33 -20.02 -36.88
CA GLY A 239 -9.33 -20.96 -36.38
C GLY A 239 -9.57 -20.95 -34.87
N TYR A 240 -8.82 -20.16 -34.08
CA TYR A 240 -9.08 -20.00 -32.64
C TYR A 240 -8.58 -18.66 -32.11
N VAL A 241 -9.05 -18.29 -30.93
CA VAL A 241 -8.68 -17.05 -30.23
C VAL A 241 -8.06 -17.41 -28.89
N LYS A 242 -7.05 -16.67 -28.46
CA LYS A 242 -6.39 -16.88 -27.15
C LYS A 242 -6.22 -15.56 -26.42
N LEU A 243 -6.36 -15.58 -25.10
CA LEU A 243 -5.99 -14.45 -24.26
C LEU A 243 -4.47 -14.42 -24.04
N ASN A 244 -3.85 -13.25 -24.21
CA ASN A 244 -2.47 -13.03 -23.84
C ASN A 244 -2.36 -12.71 -22.35
N ASN A 245 -2.35 -13.76 -21.52
CA ASN A 245 -2.25 -13.64 -20.05
C ASN A 245 -1.01 -12.88 -19.61
N ASP A 246 0.14 -13.12 -20.25
CA ASP A 246 1.40 -12.45 -19.90
C ASP A 246 1.31 -10.94 -20.13
N ASN A 247 0.73 -10.51 -21.25
CA ASN A 247 0.50 -9.09 -21.52
C ASN A 247 -0.45 -8.47 -20.48
N LEU A 248 -1.53 -9.16 -20.11
CA LEU A 248 -2.47 -8.68 -19.10
C LEU A 248 -1.79 -8.49 -17.73
N PHE A 249 -1.03 -9.48 -17.26
CA PHE A 249 -0.38 -9.39 -15.95
C PHE A 249 0.77 -8.39 -15.92
N ASN A 250 1.59 -8.34 -16.98
CA ASN A 250 2.64 -7.33 -17.10
C ASN A 250 2.03 -5.93 -17.06
N TYR A 251 0.95 -5.69 -17.79
CA TYR A 251 0.22 -4.43 -17.77
C TYR A 251 -0.31 -4.05 -16.38
N LEU A 252 -0.97 -4.98 -15.68
CA LEU A 252 -1.46 -4.73 -14.32
C LEU A 252 -0.34 -4.46 -13.32
N GLN A 253 0.82 -5.11 -13.49
CA GLN A 253 2.00 -4.90 -12.65
C GLN A 253 2.65 -3.54 -12.95
N GLU A 254 2.83 -3.18 -14.22
CA GLU A 254 3.36 -1.88 -14.65
C GLU A 254 2.51 -0.72 -14.09
N ILE A 255 1.18 -0.84 -14.10
CA ILE A 255 0.30 0.19 -13.53
C ILE A 255 0.42 0.24 -11.99
N LEU A 256 0.65 -0.90 -11.33
CA LEU A 256 0.87 -0.90 -9.88
C LEU A 256 2.21 -0.23 -9.54
N ASP A 257 3.27 -0.49 -10.31
CA ASP A 257 4.55 0.20 -10.13
C ASP A 257 4.41 1.72 -10.39
N GLU A 258 3.63 2.12 -11.38
CA GLU A 258 3.28 3.54 -11.58
C GLU A 258 2.49 4.12 -10.41
N PHE A 259 1.60 3.35 -9.76
CA PHE A 259 0.90 3.78 -8.55
C PHE A 259 1.90 3.99 -7.40
N ILE A 260 2.86 3.09 -7.24
CA ILE A 260 3.94 3.22 -6.25
C ILE A 260 4.78 4.47 -6.52
N ILE A 261 5.04 4.82 -7.78
CA ILE A 261 5.72 6.06 -8.15
C ILE A 261 4.90 7.29 -7.71
N ILE A 262 3.59 7.30 -7.96
CA ILE A 262 2.70 8.38 -7.52
C ILE A 262 2.72 8.51 -5.99
N PHE A 263 2.68 7.38 -5.28
CA PHE A 263 2.76 7.35 -3.83
C PHE A 263 4.11 7.85 -3.29
N ASN A 264 5.22 7.44 -3.93
CA ASN A 264 6.56 7.97 -3.62
C ASN A 264 6.62 9.48 -3.79
N LEU A 265 6.07 10.02 -4.89
CA LEU A 265 6.05 11.47 -5.13
C LEU A 265 5.24 12.21 -4.05
N TYR A 266 4.14 11.63 -3.56
CA TYR A 266 3.41 12.18 -2.43
C TYR A 266 4.28 12.25 -1.17
N LEU A 267 4.94 11.14 -0.82
CA LEU A 267 5.81 11.08 0.36
C LEU A 267 7.00 12.04 0.24
N ASP A 268 7.64 12.11 -0.92
CA ASP A 268 8.85 12.92 -1.15
C ASP A 268 8.55 14.43 -1.26
N LEU A 269 7.55 14.80 -2.06
CA LEU A 269 7.26 16.20 -2.37
C LEU A 269 6.36 16.90 -1.34
N ILE A 270 5.71 16.14 -0.46
CA ILE A 270 4.77 16.69 0.52
C ILE A 270 5.19 16.29 1.93
N VAL A 271 5.21 14.99 2.26
CA VAL A 271 5.45 14.54 3.65
C VAL A 271 6.89 14.80 4.10
N SER A 272 7.86 14.53 3.23
CA SER A 272 9.28 14.69 3.53
C SER A 272 9.71 16.16 3.61
N GLN A 273 8.95 17.06 2.99
CA GLN A 273 9.20 18.51 3.02
C GLN A 273 8.75 19.17 4.33
N LEU A 274 7.94 18.49 5.14
CA LEU A 274 7.52 18.97 6.46
C LEU A 274 8.73 18.97 7.42
N SER A 275 9.39 20.12 7.51
CA SER A 275 10.41 20.38 8.52
C SER A 275 9.74 20.78 9.83
N SER A 276 10.21 20.24 10.94
CA SER A 276 9.62 20.60 12.22
C SER A 276 10.07 21.98 12.68
N THR A 277 9.13 22.70 13.30
CA THR A 277 9.38 23.93 14.05
C THR A 277 9.82 23.67 15.49
N ASP A 278 9.54 22.47 16.01
CA ASP A 278 9.68 22.11 17.41
C ASP A 278 10.77 21.05 17.64
N THR A 279 11.25 20.99 18.87
CA THR A 279 12.06 19.85 19.31
C THR A 279 11.16 18.73 19.81
N PHE A 280 11.41 17.50 19.36
CA PHE A 280 10.68 16.32 19.81
C PHE A 280 11.44 15.66 20.96
N SER A 281 10.74 15.45 22.06
CA SER A 281 11.21 14.59 23.14
C SER A 281 10.18 13.51 23.42
N ILE A 282 10.65 12.26 23.46
CA ILE A 282 9.84 11.13 23.88
C ILE A 282 9.96 11.03 25.40
N GLU A 283 8.88 11.37 26.11
CA GLU A 283 8.84 11.27 27.57
C GLU A 283 8.17 9.97 28.00
N SER A 284 8.96 9.10 28.63
CA SER A 284 8.48 7.99 29.43
C SER A 284 9.61 7.54 30.35
N GLU A 285 9.30 7.29 31.62
CA GLU A 285 10.27 6.75 32.60
C GLU A 285 10.87 5.42 32.13
N ASP A 286 10.14 4.68 31.28
CA ASP A 286 10.53 3.40 30.71
C ASP A 286 11.09 3.49 29.28
N TRP A 287 11.18 4.70 28.68
CA TRP A 287 11.68 4.83 27.31
C TRP A 287 13.19 4.68 27.26
N ILE A 288 13.64 3.77 26.40
CA ILE A 288 15.05 3.52 26.16
C ILE A 288 15.33 3.78 24.69
N TYR A 289 16.37 4.57 24.43
CA TYR A 289 16.80 4.85 23.07
C TYR A 289 17.26 3.55 22.38
N PRO A 290 16.79 3.27 21.15
CA PRO A 290 17.15 2.06 20.43
C PRO A 290 18.60 2.12 19.93
N ASP A 291 19.24 0.95 19.92
CA ASP A 291 20.53 0.73 19.28
C ASP A 291 20.37 0.52 17.76
N LYS A 292 19.21 0.02 17.33
CA LYS A 292 18.87 -0.27 15.93
C LYS A 292 17.37 -0.15 15.69
N ILE A 293 16.98 0.23 14.48
CA ILE A 293 15.58 0.36 14.08
C ILE A 293 15.28 -0.50 12.86
N PHE A 294 14.18 -1.23 12.92
CA PHE A 294 13.53 -1.82 11.74
C PHE A 294 12.28 -1.01 11.42
N SER A 295 12.26 -0.41 10.24
CA SER A 295 11.15 0.42 9.78
C SER A 295 10.29 -0.30 8.76
N PHE A 296 9.00 -0.39 9.05
CA PHE A 296 7.95 -0.70 8.08
C PHE A 296 7.39 0.56 7.42
N ASN A 297 7.81 1.74 7.87
CA ASN A 297 7.47 3.02 7.25
C ASN A 297 8.36 3.28 6.06
N TYR A 298 7.80 3.94 5.06
CA TYR A 298 8.53 4.40 3.89
C TYR A 298 9.31 5.69 4.14
N THR A 299 8.95 6.45 5.19
CA THR A 299 9.56 7.74 5.54
C THR A 299 10.68 7.57 6.57
N ASN A 300 11.59 8.55 6.64
CA ASN A 300 12.71 8.56 7.58
C ASN A 300 12.42 9.34 8.88
N THR A 301 11.16 9.33 9.34
CA THR A 301 10.67 10.13 10.48
C THR A 301 11.57 10.07 11.71
N TYR A 302 12.00 8.87 12.13
CA TYR A 302 12.85 8.74 13.31
C TYR A 302 14.20 9.45 13.14
N GLN A 303 14.86 9.22 12.01
CA GLN A 303 16.18 9.81 11.71
C GLN A 303 16.09 11.33 11.58
N ARG A 304 14.94 11.83 11.09
CA ARG A 304 14.71 13.26 10.87
C ARG A 304 14.38 14.02 12.16
N LEU A 305 13.59 13.42 13.06
CA LEU A 305 13.02 14.12 14.22
C LEU A 305 13.69 13.79 15.55
N HIS A 306 14.39 12.67 15.64
CA HIS A 306 15.04 12.20 16.86
C HIS A 306 16.55 12.11 16.68
N LYS A 307 17.16 10.97 17.01
CA LYS A 307 18.60 10.74 16.94
C LYS A 307 18.98 9.95 15.70
N SER A 308 20.22 10.16 15.24
CA SER A 308 20.83 9.31 14.22
C SER A 308 21.06 7.91 14.80
N VAL A 309 20.32 6.94 14.27
CA VAL A 309 20.41 5.51 14.57
C VAL A 309 20.37 4.77 13.24
N GLU A 310 21.01 3.60 13.17
CA GLU A 310 20.93 2.71 12.03
C GLU A 310 19.47 2.24 11.83
N VAL A 311 18.93 2.46 10.62
CA VAL A 311 17.56 2.09 10.25
C VAL A 311 17.60 1.16 9.05
N GLU A 312 17.00 -0.01 9.18
CA GLU A 312 16.76 -0.95 8.10
C GLU A 312 15.28 -0.87 7.68
N TYR A 313 15.05 -0.56 6.41
CA TYR A 313 13.72 -0.38 5.84
C TYR A 313 13.20 -1.68 5.22
N LEU A 314 12.31 -2.37 5.94
CA LEU A 314 11.83 -3.70 5.56
C LEU A 314 10.86 -3.69 4.37
N HIS A 315 10.18 -2.56 4.14
CA HIS A 315 9.32 -2.33 2.97
C HIS A 315 9.90 -1.29 1.99
N GLY A 316 11.20 -1.01 2.11
CA GLY A 316 11.85 0.02 1.34
C GLY A 316 11.51 1.43 1.82
N SER A 317 12.11 2.42 1.16
CA SER A 317 12.02 3.83 1.54
C SER A 317 11.62 4.70 0.35
N CYS A 318 11.02 5.86 0.65
CA CYS A 318 10.70 6.87 -0.33
C CYS A 318 11.92 7.74 -0.67
N GLY A 319 11.89 8.39 -1.84
CA GLY A 319 12.90 9.34 -2.30
C GLY A 319 13.28 9.13 -3.77
N GLN A 320 14.48 9.59 -4.15
CA GLN A 320 14.98 9.48 -5.53
C GLN A 320 15.25 8.02 -5.94
N ASN A 321 15.89 7.24 -5.07
CA ASN A 321 16.19 5.83 -5.27
C ASN A 321 15.17 4.95 -4.52
N GLN A 322 13.88 5.22 -4.71
CA GLN A 322 12.83 4.52 -4.00
C GLN A 322 12.83 3.02 -4.32
N ASN A 323 12.57 2.20 -3.30
CA ASN A 323 12.43 0.75 -3.41
C ASN A 323 11.20 0.26 -2.64
N ILE A 324 10.11 1.05 -2.66
CA ILE A 324 8.88 0.80 -1.93
C ILE A 324 8.26 -0.54 -2.34
N VAL A 325 7.92 -1.34 -1.33
CA VAL A 325 7.19 -2.59 -1.44
C VAL A 325 5.76 -2.35 -0.98
N LEU A 326 4.82 -2.46 -1.91
CA LEU A 326 3.39 -2.21 -1.68
C LEU A 326 2.56 -3.25 -2.44
N GLY A 327 2.76 -4.51 -2.07
CA GLY A 327 2.13 -5.67 -2.67
C GLY A 327 1.25 -6.43 -1.68
N VAL A 328 0.61 -7.50 -2.16
CA VAL A 328 -0.15 -8.43 -1.32
C VAL A 328 0.79 -9.31 -0.51
N SER A 329 0.35 -9.80 0.64
CA SER A 329 1.18 -10.61 1.54
C SER A 329 1.67 -11.90 0.88
N ASP A 330 0.74 -12.69 0.34
CA ASP A 330 1.01 -13.96 -0.35
C ASP A 330 -0.17 -14.36 -1.25
N LEU A 331 0.05 -15.33 -2.14
CA LEU A 331 -1.00 -15.90 -2.99
C LEU A 331 -1.60 -17.14 -2.32
N GLU A 332 -2.73 -16.98 -1.64
CA GLU A 332 -3.44 -18.11 -1.03
C GLU A 332 -4.29 -18.90 -2.04
N ASP A 333 -4.82 -18.23 -3.07
CA ASP A 333 -5.71 -18.84 -4.06
C ASP A 333 -4.92 -19.64 -5.10
N GLU A 334 -5.27 -20.91 -5.29
CA GLU A 334 -4.63 -21.79 -6.29
C GLU A 334 -4.77 -21.25 -7.71
N SER A 335 -5.83 -20.51 -8.02
CA SER A 335 -6.02 -19.85 -9.32
C SER A 335 -4.97 -18.78 -9.57
N LEU A 336 -4.60 -18.01 -8.52
CA LEU A 336 -3.54 -17.01 -8.59
C LEU A 336 -2.15 -17.62 -8.74
N LYS A 337 -1.92 -18.78 -8.10
CA LYS A 337 -0.67 -19.54 -8.28
C LYS A 337 -0.57 -20.12 -9.70
N LYS A 338 -1.66 -20.67 -10.21
CA LYS A 338 -1.72 -21.26 -11.57
C LYS A 338 -1.34 -20.24 -12.65
N ILE A 339 -1.76 -18.99 -12.49
CA ILE A 339 -1.45 -17.89 -13.43
C ILE A 339 -0.16 -17.13 -13.08
N LYS A 340 0.61 -17.58 -12.07
CA LYS A 340 1.89 -17.01 -11.64
C LYS A 340 1.82 -15.51 -11.32
N ALA A 341 0.76 -15.05 -10.63
CA ALA A 341 0.60 -13.66 -10.21
C ALA A 341 1.58 -13.19 -9.10
N TYR A 342 2.74 -13.83 -8.96
CA TYR A 342 3.69 -13.59 -7.87
C TYR A 342 4.30 -12.18 -7.91
N GLY A 343 4.32 -11.51 -9.06
CA GLY A 343 4.78 -10.12 -9.19
C GLY A 343 4.03 -9.11 -8.30
N PHE A 344 2.81 -9.45 -7.86
CA PHE A 344 2.03 -8.63 -6.93
C PHE A 344 2.37 -8.88 -5.46
N THR A 345 3.13 -9.92 -5.13
CA THR A 345 3.47 -10.27 -3.75
C THR A 345 4.58 -9.38 -3.20
N LYS A 346 4.53 -9.08 -1.91
CA LYS A 346 5.60 -8.37 -1.20
C LYS A 346 6.93 -9.12 -1.32
N TYR A 347 6.91 -10.45 -1.22
CA TYR A 347 8.11 -11.27 -1.32
C TYR A 347 8.84 -11.07 -2.65
N GLN A 348 8.13 -11.18 -3.78
CA GLN A 348 8.75 -10.99 -5.08
C GLN A 348 9.20 -9.55 -5.31
N GLN A 349 8.42 -8.56 -4.85
CA GLN A 349 8.81 -7.15 -4.92
C GLN A 349 10.09 -6.87 -4.13
N LYS A 350 10.25 -7.46 -2.93
CA LYS A 350 11.47 -7.34 -2.12
C LYS A 350 12.69 -7.91 -2.84
N LEU A 351 12.56 -9.11 -3.40
CA LEU A 351 13.63 -9.74 -4.17
C LEU A 351 14.03 -8.93 -5.41
N PHE A 352 13.06 -8.30 -6.08
CA PHE A 352 13.32 -7.53 -7.29
C PHE A 352 13.88 -6.13 -7.01
N LYS A 353 13.51 -5.52 -5.88
CA LYS A 353 13.89 -4.15 -5.49
C LYS A 353 15.09 -4.10 -4.54
N ASP A 354 15.77 -5.22 -4.34
CA ASP A 354 16.87 -5.38 -3.38
C ASP A 354 16.54 -4.82 -1.98
N THR A 355 15.29 -4.96 -1.56
CA THR A 355 14.83 -4.56 -0.23
C THR A 355 15.29 -5.60 0.79
N ASP A 356 15.70 -5.14 1.98
CA ASP A 356 16.32 -5.99 2.99
C ASP A 356 15.43 -7.20 3.38
N TYR A 357 15.97 -8.40 3.14
CA TYR A 357 15.37 -9.70 3.45
C TYR A 357 16.04 -10.40 4.64
N LEU A 358 17.04 -9.79 5.28
CA LEU A 358 17.86 -10.39 6.33
C LEU A 358 17.32 -10.16 7.74
N PHE A 359 16.02 -9.88 7.86
CA PHE A 359 15.39 -9.58 9.14
C PHE A 359 15.70 -10.65 10.19
N LEU A 360 16.45 -10.24 11.22
CA LEU A 360 16.90 -11.08 12.34
C LEU A 360 17.68 -12.35 11.94
N ASP A 361 18.12 -12.48 10.69
CA ASP A 361 18.74 -13.72 10.17
C ASP A 361 20.01 -14.11 10.95
N LYS A 362 20.83 -13.10 11.30
CA LYS A 362 21.98 -13.27 12.20
C LYS A 362 21.60 -13.94 13.52
N TYR A 363 20.48 -13.55 14.13
CA TYR A 363 20.02 -14.10 15.39
C TYR A 363 19.42 -15.49 15.20
N LYS A 364 18.64 -15.71 14.14
CA LYS A 364 18.08 -17.02 13.78
C LYS A 364 19.18 -18.06 13.53
N ASN A 365 20.21 -17.71 12.78
CA ASN A 365 21.37 -18.59 12.55
C ASN A 365 22.11 -18.93 13.84
N LYS A 366 22.28 -17.95 14.75
CA LYS A 366 22.84 -18.20 16.09
C LYS A 366 21.95 -19.16 16.90
N VAL A 367 20.63 -18.96 16.89
CA VAL A 367 19.68 -19.87 17.58
C VAL A 367 19.79 -21.29 17.04
N ALA A 368 19.81 -21.45 15.71
CA ALA A 368 19.91 -22.76 15.06
C ALA A 368 21.23 -23.48 15.42
N SER A 369 22.36 -22.78 15.38
CA SER A 369 23.67 -23.34 15.78
C SER A 369 23.67 -23.78 17.23
N ASN A 370 23.24 -22.90 18.13
CA ASN A 370 23.23 -23.16 19.57
C ASN A 370 22.27 -24.30 19.94
N LYS A 371 21.12 -24.38 19.28
CA LYS A 371 20.17 -25.48 19.48
C LYS A 371 20.80 -26.81 19.14
N LYS A 372 21.50 -26.90 18.00
CA LYS A 372 22.21 -28.11 17.58
C LYS A 372 23.29 -28.50 18.59
N GLU A 373 24.09 -27.55 19.04
CA GLU A 373 25.13 -27.81 20.06
C GLU A 373 24.54 -28.38 21.37
N ILE A 374 23.41 -27.82 21.83
CA ILE A 374 22.71 -28.32 23.02
C ILE A 374 22.14 -29.72 22.80
N GLU A 375 21.56 -29.99 21.63
CA GLU A 375 21.02 -31.31 21.26
C GLU A 375 22.13 -32.37 21.20
N ASP A 376 23.24 -32.05 20.53
CA ASP A 376 24.41 -32.91 20.42
C ASP A 376 24.99 -33.23 21.81
N PHE A 377 25.10 -32.22 22.70
CA PHE A 377 25.51 -32.41 24.09
C PHE A 377 24.55 -33.34 24.86
N LYS A 378 23.23 -33.16 24.71
CA LYS A 378 22.23 -34.02 25.36
C LYS A 378 22.31 -35.48 24.88
N VAL A 379 22.64 -35.69 23.61
CA VAL A 379 22.83 -37.03 23.02
C VAL A 379 24.12 -37.66 23.52
N GLU A 380 25.23 -36.93 23.53
CA GLU A 380 26.53 -37.43 24.00
C GLU A 380 26.48 -37.87 25.47
N TYR A 381 25.85 -37.06 26.32
CA TYR A 381 25.75 -37.32 27.76
C TYR A 381 24.46 -38.07 28.16
N LYS A 382 23.80 -38.73 27.20
CA LYS A 382 22.57 -39.49 27.46
C LYS A 382 22.80 -40.55 28.55
N GLY A 383 22.02 -40.49 29.62
CA GLY A 383 22.17 -41.37 30.80
C GLY A 383 23.18 -40.89 31.85
N ARG A 384 23.95 -39.82 31.58
CA ARG A 384 24.86 -39.14 32.54
C ARG A 384 24.61 -37.64 32.65
N LEU A 385 23.47 -37.14 32.14
CA LEU A 385 23.08 -35.73 32.16
C LEU A 385 23.22 -35.06 33.53
N GLN A 386 22.93 -35.79 34.61
CA GLN A 386 23.04 -35.27 35.98
C GLN A 386 24.48 -34.87 36.35
N GLN A 387 25.49 -35.56 35.79
CA GLN A 387 26.92 -35.27 35.99
C GLN A 387 27.43 -34.15 35.07
N ALA A 388 26.72 -33.92 33.96
CA ALA A 388 27.07 -32.93 32.94
C ALA A 388 26.22 -31.65 33.01
N MET A 389 25.43 -31.49 34.07
CA MET A 389 24.45 -30.40 34.23
C MET A 389 25.10 -29.01 34.17
N SER A 390 26.28 -28.84 34.78
CA SER A 390 27.01 -27.58 34.76
C SER A 390 27.46 -27.18 33.35
N GLY A 391 27.83 -28.15 32.52
CA GLY A 391 28.16 -27.94 31.11
C GLY A 391 26.94 -27.53 30.29
N LEU A 392 25.80 -28.22 30.52
CA LEU A 392 24.53 -27.88 29.87
C LEU A 392 24.07 -26.45 30.22
N THR A 393 24.07 -26.10 31.50
CA THR A 393 23.71 -24.75 31.96
C THR A 393 24.63 -23.67 31.38
N ARG A 394 25.92 -23.97 31.20
CA ARG A 394 26.86 -23.05 30.56
C ARG A 394 26.51 -22.82 29.08
N LEU A 395 26.23 -23.88 28.32
CA LEU A 395 25.81 -23.78 26.93
C LEU A 395 24.49 -23.01 26.78
N GLU A 396 23.54 -23.24 27.70
CA GLU A 396 22.27 -22.50 27.78
C GLU A 396 22.50 -21.01 28.06
N ASN A 397 23.43 -20.64 28.94
CA ASN A 397 23.76 -19.24 29.23
C ASN A 397 24.49 -18.54 28.07
N GLU A 398 25.44 -19.22 27.42
CA GLU A 398 26.13 -18.72 26.22
C GLU A 398 25.15 -18.53 25.03
N SER A 399 24.00 -19.22 25.11
CA SER A 399 22.93 -19.17 24.13
C SER A 399 22.02 -17.95 24.19
N PHE A 400 22.16 -17.10 25.21
CA PHE A 400 21.37 -15.87 25.33
C PHE A 400 21.67 -14.87 24.22
N LEU A 401 20.60 -14.23 23.74
CA LEU A 401 20.65 -13.17 22.74
C LEU A 401 20.62 -11.78 23.39
N ASN A 402 19.97 -11.63 24.55
CA ASN A 402 19.84 -10.37 25.30
C ASN A 402 19.27 -9.22 24.44
N LEU A 403 18.08 -9.46 23.87
CA LEU A 403 17.40 -8.54 22.96
C LEU A 403 16.10 -8.02 23.58
N ASN A 404 15.92 -6.70 23.57
CA ASN A 404 14.67 -6.05 23.93
C ASN A 404 14.09 -5.42 22.68
N PHE A 405 12.92 -5.88 22.26
CA PHE A 405 12.17 -5.33 21.14
C PHE A 405 11.07 -4.41 21.64
N TYR A 406 10.95 -3.26 20.98
CA TYR A 406 9.91 -2.28 21.21
C TYR A 406 9.15 -2.10 19.91
N ILE A 407 7.85 -2.33 19.90
CA ILE A 407 7.02 -2.22 18.68
C ILE A 407 6.12 -1.01 18.83
N TRP A 408 6.27 -0.01 17.97
CA TRP A 408 5.48 1.22 18.00
C TRP A 408 4.79 1.46 16.67
N GLY A 409 3.44 1.46 16.69
CA GLY A 409 2.64 1.92 15.56
C GLY A 409 2.58 0.91 14.41
N HIS A 410 3.09 -0.30 14.62
CA HIS A 410 2.90 -1.43 13.72
C HIS A 410 1.55 -2.10 13.98
N SER A 411 0.88 -2.59 12.93
CA SER A 411 -0.44 -3.24 13.01
C SER A 411 -0.38 -4.67 13.56
N LEU A 412 0.80 -5.30 13.50
CA LEU A 412 1.04 -6.71 13.78
C LEU A 412 0.13 -7.63 12.96
N ASP A 413 -0.23 -7.19 11.75
CA ASP A 413 -1.19 -7.84 10.88
C ASP A 413 -0.60 -9.03 10.10
N VAL A 414 -1.48 -9.91 9.60
CA VAL A 414 -1.10 -11.07 8.78
C VAL A 414 -0.30 -10.68 7.54
N SER A 415 -0.44 -9.43 7.08
CA SER A 415 0.34 -8.94 5.96
C SER A 415 1.86 -9.00 6.17
N ASP A 416 2.29 -8.90 7.42
CA ASP A 416 3.69 -8.94 7.85
C ASP A 416 3.99 -10.18 8.72
N LYS A 417 3.20 -11.25 8.54
CA LYS A 417 3.24 -12.48 9.36
C LYS A 417 4.64 -13.08 9.50
N ASP A 418 5.44 -13.07 8.43
CA ASP A 418 6.73 -13.76 8.43
C ASP A 418 7.72 -13.09 9.38
N TYR A 419 7.74 -11.75 9.43
CA TYR A 419 8.55 -10.99 10.38
C TYR A 419 8.10 -11.22 11.83
N ILE A 420 6.78 -11.32 12.04
CA ILE A 420 6.21 -11.58 13.36
C ILE A 420 6.59 -13.01 13.81
N ILE A 421 6.46 -14.01 12.94
CA ILE A 421 6.89 -15.38 13.23
C ILE A 421 8.38 -15.42 13.56
N ASP A 422 9.22 -14.77 12.76
CA ASP A 422 10.66 -14.71 12.97
C ASP A 422 11.03 -14.11 14.33
N LEU A 423 10.44 -12.97 14.69
CA LEU A 423 10.66 -12.32 15.98
C LEU A 423 10.28 -13.23 17.16
N PHE A 424 9.10 -13.82 17.11
CA PHE A 424 8.58 -14.66 18.20
C PHE A 424 9.12 -16.10 18.16
N SER A 425 9.91 -16.48 17.15
CA SER A 425 10.60 -17.77 17.10
C SER A 425 11.87 -17.81 17.97
N LEU A 426 12.40 -16.64 18.34
CA LEU A 426 13.68 -16.53 19.05
C LEU A 426 13.67 -17.10 20.48
N ASN A 427 12.51 -17.43 21.06
CA ASN A 427 12.39 -18.11 22.35
C ASN A 427 11.61 -19.45 22.24
N ASP A 428 11.45 -20.02 21.04
CA ASP A 428 10.61 -21.21 20.86
C ASP A 428 11.16 -22.46 21.55
N ASP A 429 12.49 -22.59 21.60
CA ASP A 429 13.16 -23.75 22.19
C ASP A 429 13.47 -23.55 23.69
N MET A 430 13.92 -22.36 24.08
CA MET A 430 14.22 -21.99 25.45
C MET A 430 14.14 -20.47 25.67
N ASP A 431 14.17 -19.99 26.92
CA ASP A 431 14.31 -18.56 27.19
C ASP A 431 15.71 -18.09 26.76
N ARG A 432 15.80 -17.36 25.65
CA ARG A 432 17.07 -16.77 25.16
C ARG A 432 17.27 -15.33 25.62
N ASN A 433 16.53 -14.91 26.63
CA ASN A 433 16.45 -13.54 27.12
C ASN A 433 16.05 -12.54 26.02
N VAL A 434 15.07 -12.92 25.21
CA VAL A 434 14.39 -12.01 24.27
C VAL A 434 13.09 -11.52 24.91
N ARG A 435 12.88 -10.20 24.91
CA ARG A 435 11.69 -9.54 25.47
C ARG A 435 11.07 -8.63 24.42
N VAL A 436 9.75 -8.59 24.35
CA VAL A 436 8.97 -7.80 23.38
C VAL A 436 7.98 -6.93 24.15
N THR A 437 8.06 -5.62 23.93
CA THR A 437 7.11 -4.63 24.42
C THR A 437 6.36 -4.03 23.23
N VAL A 438 5.04 -4.14 23.23
CA VAL A 438 4.17 -3.57 22.19
C VAL A 438 3.48 -2.33 22.75
N TYR A 439 3.65 -1.20 22.07
CA TYR A 439 3.00 0.05 22.42
C TYR A 439 1.62 0.17 21.75
N TYR A 440 0.61 0.63 22.50
CA TYR A 440 -0.74 0.86 22.00
C TYR A 440 -1.27 2.25 22.39
N PHE A 441 -2.06 2.86 21.50
CA PHE A 441 -2.58 4.21 21.73
C PHE A 441 -3.90 4.25 22.53
N ASN A 442 -4.70 3.19 22.47
CA ASN A 442 -5.93 3.06 23.28
C ASN A 442 -6.32 1.58 23.47
N LYS A 443 -7.34 1.33 24.33
CA LYS A 443 -7.81 -0.04 24.61
C LYS A 443 -8.32 -0.79 23.37
N PRO A 444 -9.12 -0.19 22.47
CA PRO A 444 -9.49 -0.84 21.21
C PRO A 444 -8.29 -1.27 20.35
N ALA A 445 -7.25 -0.44 20.26
CA ALA A 445 -6.04 -0.76 19.51
C ALA A 445 -5.28 -1.94 20.14
N LYS A 446 -5.16 -1.95 21.47
CA LYS A 446 -4.58 -3.09 22.20
C LYS A 446 -5.31 -4.39 21.87
N PHE A 447 -6.64 -4.35 21.84
CA PHE A 447 -7.46 -5.51 21.49
C PHE A 447 -7.20 -5.99 20.05
N ALA A 448 -7.14 -5.07 19.09
CA ALA A 448 -6.83 -5.39 17.70
C ALA A 448 -5.42 -6.01 17.55
N LEU A 449 -4.40 -5.41 18.17
CA LEU A 449 -3.02 -5.93 18.15
C LEU A 449 -2.95 -7.36 18.72
N LEU A 450 -3.64 -7.62 19.84
CA LEU A 450 -3.68 -8.94 20.44
C LEU A 450 -4.40 -9.96 19.55
N ASN A 451 -5.51 -9.58 18.91
CA ASN A 451 -6.22 -10.46 17.98
C ASN A 451 -5.36 -10.84 16.78
N ASN A 452 -4.64 -9.88 16.20
CA ASN A 452 -3.76 -10.16 15.08
C ASN A 452 -2.62 -11.11 15.49
N LEU A 453 -1.99 -10.87 16.64
CA LEU A 453 -0.99 -11.77 17.19
C LEU A 453 -1.54 -13.18 17.46
N LEU A 454 -2.76 -13.30 17.98
CA LEU A 454 -3.42 -14.60 18.19
C LEU A 454 -3.71 -15.32 16.87
N ALA A 455 -4.10 -14.59 15.82
CA ALA A 455 -4.35 -15.16 14.50
C ALA A 455 -3.07 -15.72 13.85
N ILE A 456 -1.92 -15.07 14.08
CA ILE A 456 -0.64 -15.45 13.48
C ILE A 456 0.08 -16.54 14.31
N LEU A 457 0.19 -16.35 15.63
CA LEU A 457 1.02 -17.18 16.51
C LEU A 457 0.23 -18.28 17.22
N GLY A 458 -1.10 -18.19 17.24
CA GLY A 458 -1.97 -19.08 17.98
C GLY A 458 -2.01 -18.81 19.48
N LYS A 459 -3.03 -19.37 20.13
CA LYS A 459 -3.32 -19.15 21.57
C LYS A 459 -2.18 -19.58 22.49
N ASP A 460 -1.66 -20.80 22.30
CA ASP A 460 -0.72 -21.41 23.24
C ASP A 460 0.60 -20.63 23.33
N LYS A 461 1.11 -20.18 22.18
CA LYS A 461 2.35 -19.38 22.10
C LYS A 461 2.18 -18.01 22.77
N ILE A 462 1.08 -17.30 22.52
CA ILE A 462 0.81 -16.01 23.16
C ILE A 462 0.68 -16.16 24.67
N GLU A 463 -0.06 -17.17 25.15
CA GLU A 463 -0.19 -17.42 26.58
C GLU A 463 1.16 -17.70 27.25
N GLN A 464 2.02 -18.51 26.62
CA GLN A 464 3.36 -18.80 27.12
C GLN A 464 4.19 -17.52 27.23
N TRP A 465 4.24 -16.72 26.17
CA TRP A 465 4.99 -15.47 26.13
C TRP A 465 4.52 -14.46 27.17
N MET A 466 3.22 -14.34 27.40
CA MET A 466 2.66 -13.44 28.43
C MET A 466 2.90 -13.96 29.85
N LYS A 467 2.68 -15.26 30.12
CA LYS A 467 2.91 -15.88 31.44
C LYS A 467 4.37 -15.74 31.89
N ASN A 468 5.29 -15.92 30.95
CA ASN A 468 6.73 -15.78 31.21
C ASN A 468 7.21 -14.32 31.22
N LYS A 469 6.31 -13.34 31.03
CA LYS A 469 6.61 -11.90 30.90
C LYS A 469 7.58 -11.59 29.75
N TRP A 470 7.66 -12.44 28.74
CA TRP A 470 8.43 -12.21 27.51
C TRP A 470 7.73 -11.23 26.58
N LEU A 471 6.39 -11.22 26.58
CA LEU A 471 5.56 -10.25 25.85
C LEU A 471 4.82 -9.34 26.83
N GLN A 472 4.88 -8.03 26.60
CA GLN A 472 4.17 -7.02 27.39
C GLN A 472 3.52 -5.97 26.48
N PHE A 473 2.41 -5.40 26.94
CA PHE A 473 1.74 -4.29 26.28
C PHE A 473 1.79 -3.05 27.17
N LYS A 474 2.29 -1.93 26.64
CA LYS A 474 2.36 -0.64 27.33
C LYS A 474 1.64 0.44 26.53
N GLU A 475 1.17 1.48 27.19
CA GLU A 475 0.62 2.65 26.49
C GLU A 475 1.72 3.35 25.70
N ASN A 476 1.36 4.00 24.60
CA ASN A 476 2.32 4.76 23.79
C ASN A 476 3.08 5.77 24.66
N PRO A 477 4.41 5.91 24.47
CA PRO A 477 5.15 7.02 25.05
C PRO A 477 4.56 8.36 24.61
N GLU A 478 4.57 9.35 25.50
CA GLU A 478 4.09 10.68 25.17
C GLU A 478 5.15 11.40 24.33
N ILE A 479 4.73 11.98 23.20
CA ILE A 479 5.57 12.84 22.38
C ILE A 479 5.25 14.27 22.79
N LYS A 480 6.23 14.97 23.37
CA LYS A 480 6.11 16.41 23.63
C LYS A 480 6.71 17.20 22.48
N PHE A 481 6.00 18.26 22.11
CA PHE A 481 6.40 19.26 21.14
C PHE A 481 6.82 20.48 21.95
N ILE A 482 8.12 20.71 22.02
CA ILE A 482 8.68 21.84 22.75
C ILE A 482 8.98 22.91 21.72
N GLU A 483 8.24 24.03 21.78
CA GLU A 483 8.52 25.22 20.98
C GLU A 483 10.00 25.55 21.11
N ALA A 484 10.68 25.75 19.99
CA ALA A 484 12.06 26.20 19.99
C ALA A 484 12.09 27.63 20.57
N GLU A 485 12.19 27.78 21.89
CA GLU A 485 12.52 29.06 22.51
C GLU A 485 13.79 29.56 21.83
N ASN A 486 13.73 30.76 21.27
CA ASN A 486 14.87 31.48 20.73
C ASN A 486 16.04 31.31 21.70
N GLN A 487 17.03 30.51 21.31
CA GLN A 487 18.35 30.55 21.92
C GLN A 487 18.95 31.92 21.59
N GLN A 488 18.47 32.96 22.29
CA GLN A 488 19.21 34.19 22.44
C GLN A 488 20.44 33.82 23.26
N ILE A 489 21.53 33.66 22.51
CA ILE A 489 22.90 33.76 22.99
C ILE A 489 22.97 34.98 23.91
N ALA A 490 23.23 34.75 25.19
CA ALA A 490 23.73 35.73 26.14
C ALA A 490 25.05 35.22 26.71
#